data_AF-A0A9E2VVY6-F1
#
_entry.id   AF-A0A9E2VVY6-F1
#
_cell.length_a   1.000
_cell.length_b   1.000
_cell.length_c   1.000
_cell.angle_alpha   90.00
_cell.angle_beta   90.00
_cell.angle_gamma   90.00
#
_symmetry.space_group_name_H-M   'P 1'
#
loop_
_entity.id
_entity.type
_entity.pdbx_description
1 polymer ?
#
loop_
_entity_poly.entity_id
_entity_poly.type
_entity_poly.pdbx_seq_one_letter_code
_entity_poly.pdbx_strand_id
1 'polypeptide(L)'
;MQPKLKSKVRCADQEIGEVTKVIMDPLSHEISHLVVSVNGSGQRQVPMSVVQTVTDDLVQLRSSSAEVMALPPFKRDDYVTTHEVEIPHLEDHIHVTPGEVLVPFPELEKNVKRRTFFANLTHVIGLFIGLPLAFPVLKYLMKPMYAPFDNGWLKIGNVGKIKADD
;
A
#
# COMPACT_ATOMS: atom_id res chain seq x y z
N MET A 1 6.83 -23.78 -5.94
CA MET A 1 8.10 -23.01 -5.97
C MET A 1 7.79 -21.64 -6.58
N GLN A 2 8.30 -20.55 -6.00
CA GLN A 2 8.08 -19.20 -6.51
C GLN A 2 9.18 -18.84 -7.53
N PRO A 3 8.87 -18.14 -8.63
CA PRO A 3 9.86 -17.71 -9.60
C PRO A 3 10.82 -16.69 -8.99
N LYS A 4 12.12 -16.94 -9.15
CA LYS A 4 13.16 -15.98 -8.81
C LYS A 4 13.21 -14.87 -9.86
N LEU A 5 13.63 -13.69 -9.43
CA LEU A 5 13.88 -12.58 -10.34
C LEU A 5 15.16 -12.81 -11.13
N LYS A 6 15.24 -12.27 -12.35
CA LYS A 6 16.31 -12.50 -13.34
C LYS A 6 16.40 -13.92 -13.89
N SER A 7 15.47 -14.80 -13.55
CA SER A 7 15.36 -16.10 -14.22
C SER A 7 15.07 -15.87 -15.70
N LYS A 8 15.72 -16.67 -16.55
CA LYS A 8 15.50 -16.66 -18.00
C LYS A 8 14.11 -17.17 -18.31
N VAL A 9 13.47 -16.60 -19.32
CA VAL A 9 12.12 -16.99 -19.75
C VAL A 9 12.22 -17.65 -21.11
N ARG A 10 11.80 -18.91 -21.16
CA ARG A 10 11.76 -19.72 -22.38
C ARG A 10 10.33 -20.09 -22.73
N CYS A 11 9.94 -19.73 -23.95
CA CYS A 11 8.69 -20.15 -24.56
C CYS A 11 8.83 -21.57 -25.14
N ALA A 12 7.71 -22.15 -25.60
CA ALA A 12 7.72 -23.48 -26.21
C ALA A 12 8.63 -23.57 -27.45
N ASP A 13 8.81 -22.44 -28.14
CA ASP A 13 9.59 -22.28 -29.37
C ASP A 13 11.01 -21.73 -29.13
N GLN A 14 11.15 -20.66 -28.35
CA GLN A 14 12.44 -19.98 -28.16
C GLN A 14 12.59 -19.26 -26.80
N GLU A 15 13.83 -18.88 -26.46
CA GLU A 15 14.12 -17.98 -25.33
C GLU A 15 13.71 -16.55 -25.68
N ILE A 16 12.96 -15.89 -24.80
CA ILE A 16 12.33 -14.59 -25.09
C ILE A 16 12.93 -13.43 -24.30
N GLY A 17 13.48 -13.72 -23.11
CA GLY A 17 14.05 -12.70 -22.23
C GLY A 17 14.17 -13.15 -20.78
N GLU A 18 13.97 -12.22 -19.84
CA GLU A 18 14.14 -12.45 -18.41
C GLU A 18 12.99 -11.88 -17.56
N VAL A 19 12.75 -12.48 -16.38
CA VAL A 19 11.79 -11.96 -15.41
C VAL A 19 12.38 -10.76 -14.68
N THR A 20 11.71 -9.61 -14.76
CA THR A 20 12.19 -8.36 -14.13
C THR A 20 11.41 -7.97 -12.90
N LYS A 21 10.10 -8.24 -12.87
CA LYS A 21 9.20 -7.92 -11.75
C LYS A 21 8.13 -8.99 -11.61
N VAL A 22 7.50 -9.03 -10.45
CA VAL A 22 6.40 -9.96 -10.16
C VAL A 22 5.20 -9.15 -9.71
N ILE A 23 4.02 -9.49 -10.21
CA ILE A 23 2.75 -8.87 -9.83
C ILE A 23 1.99 -9.85 -8.95
N MET A 24 1.63 -9.40 -7.75
CA MET A 24 0.85 -10.17 -6.80
C MET A 24 -0.60 -9.71 -6.79
N ASP A 25 -1.50 -10.65 -6.53
CA ASP A 25 -2.89 -10.35 -6.21
C ASP A 25 -2.99 -10.04 -4.70
N PRO A 26 -3.42 -8.82 -4.32
CA PRO A 26 -3.53 -8.43 -2.92
C PRO A 26 -4.64 -9.17 -2.16
N LEU A 27 -5.55 -9.88 -2.84
CA LEU A 27 -6.63 -10.64 -2.18
C LEU A 27 -6.21 -12.08 -1.88
N SER A 28 -5.57 -12.75 -2.83
CA SER A 28 -5.12 -14.14 -2.66
C SER A 28 -3.74 -14.25 -2.02
N HIS A 29 -2.97 -13.16 -1.99
CA HIS A 29 -1.55 -13.14 -1.61
C HIS A 29 -0.67 -14.04 -2.48
N GLU A 30 -1.14 -14.39 -3.68
CA GLU A 30 -0.40 -15.20 -4.65
C GLU A 30 0.08 -14.36 -5.83
N ILE A 31 1.08 -14.89 -6.54
CA ILE A 31 1.59 -14.28 -7.76
C ILE A 31 0.53 -14.48 -8.85
N SER A 32 0.03 -13.38 -9.41
CA SER A 32 -0.94 -13.43 -10.51
C SER A 32 -0.25 -13.37 -11.87
N HIS A 33 0.76 -12.50 -12.00
CA HIS A 33 1.47 -12.26 -13.26
C HIS A 33 2.97 -12.04 -13.05
N LEU A 34 3.74 -12.33 -14.10
CA LEU A 34 5.17 -12.04 -14.22
C LEU A 34 5.38 -10.92 -15.24
N VAL A 35 6.32 -10.02 -14.95
CA VAL A 35 6.75 -8.99 -15.89
C VAL A 35 8.03 -9.44 -16.56
N VAL A 36 7.90 -9.83 -17.83
CA VAL A 36 9.00 -10.34 -18.64
C VAL A 36 9.53 -9.21 -19.52
N SER A 37 10.83 -8.93 -19.42
CA SER A 37 11.51 -8.04 -20.35
C SER A 37 11.87 -8.82 -21.60
N VAL A 38 11.24 -8.49 -22.72
CA VAL A 38 11.49 -9.11 -24.01
C VAL A 38 12.56 -8.29 -24.74
N ASN A 39 13.62 -8.97 -25.19
CA ASN A 39 14.79 -8.34 -25.81
C ASN A 39 14.39 -7.42 -26.97
N GLY A 40 14.47 -6.10 -26.75
CA GLY A 40 14.22 -5.08 -27.77
C GLY A 40 12.74 -4.68 -27.99
N SER A 41 11.78 -5.27 -27.28
CA SER A 41 10.34 -4.95 -27.47
C SER A 41 9.58 -4.53 -26.20
N GLY A 42 10.31 -4.34 -25.10
CA GLY A 42 9.78 -3.80 -23.85
C GLY A 42 9.33 -4.88 -22.86
N GLN A 43 8.52 -4.49 -21.89
CA GLN A 43 8.03 -5.38 -20.82
C GLN A 43 6.61 -5.87 -21.12
N ARG A 44 6.39 -7.18 -20.95
CA ARG A 44 5.10 -7.85 -21.16
C ARG A 44 4.60 -8.47 -19.86
N GLN A 45 3.29 -8.38 -19.66
CA GLN A 45 2.63 -9.02 -18.53
C GLN A 45 2.22 -10.45 -18.91
N VAL A 46 2.83 -11.43 -18.26
CA VAL A 46 2.58 -12.86 -18.49
C VAL A 46 1.79 -13.44 -17.31
N PRO A 47 0.57 -13.96 -17.53
CA PRO A 47 -0.21 -14.57 -16.46
C PRO A 47 0.42 -15.89 -16.00
N MET A 48 0.33 -16.19 -14.70
CA MET A 48 0.84 -17.45 -14.15
C MET A 48 0.18 -18.70 -14.75
N SER A 49 -1.03 -18.58 -15.30
CA SER A 49 -1.73 -19.68 -15.99
C SER A 49 -1.01 -20.20 -17.26
N VAL A 50 -0.09 -19.40 -17.81
CA VAL A 50 0.71 -19.75 -19.00
C VAL A 50 2.07 -20.34 -18.60
N VAL A 51 2.46 -20.20 -17.34
CA VAL A 51 3.71 -20.76 -16.81
C VAL A 51 3.53 -22.27 -16.61
N GLN A 52 4.41 -23.05 -17.24
CA GLN A 52 4.37 -24.51 -17.16
C GLN A 52 5.27 -25.02 -16.02
N THR A 53 6.51 -24.54 -15.99
CA THR A 53 7.51 -24.98 -15.01
C THR A 53 8.32 -23.79 -14.53
N VAL A 54 8.56 -23.74 -13.23
CA VAL A 54 9.44 -22.75 -12.60
C VAL A 54 10.61 -23.48 -11.97
N THR A 55 11.80 -23.16 -12.44
CA THR A 55 13.08 -23.65 -11.91
C THR A 55 13.87 -22.46 -11.36
N ASP A 56 14.94 -22.70 -10.62
CA ASP A 56 15.73 -21.61 -10.00
C ASP A 56 16.21 -20.56 -11.02
N ASP A 57 16.68 -21.00 -12.19
CA ASP A 57 17.28 -20.11 -13.20
C ASP A 57 16.42 -19.94 -14.46
N LEU A 58 15.34 -20.72 -14.60
CA LEU A 58 14.55 -20.79 -15.83
C LEU A 58 13.05 -20.91 -15.53
N VAL A 59 12.27 -20.03 -16.16
CA VAL A 59 10.82 -20.08 -16.24
C VAL A 59 10.42 -20.56 -17.64
N GLN A 60 9.72 -21.69 -17.70
CA GLN A 60 9.24 -22.26 -18.95
C GLN A 60 7.75 -21.94 -19.14
N LEU A 61 7.43 -21.31 -20.26
CA LEU A 61 6.07 -20.97 -20.67
C LEU A 61 5.55 -22.01 -21.66
N ARG A 62 4.26 -22.33 -21.56
CA ARG A 62 3.58 -23.22 -22.52
C ARG A 62 3.29 -22.55 -23.87
N SER A 63 3.22 -21.22 -23.88
CA SER A 63 2.86 -20.41 -25.04
C SER A 63 4.03 -20.22 -26.00
N SER A 64 3.70 -19.91 -27.25
CA SER A 64 4.67 -19.47 -28.26
C SER A 64 5.16 -18.04 -28.01
N SER A 65 6.33 -17.69 -28.55
CA SER A 65 6.85 -16.32 -28.45
C SER A 65 5.93 -15.27 -29.07
N ALA A 66 5.21 -15.63 -30.14
CA ALA A 66 4.22 -14.75 -30.78
C ALA A 66 3.02 -14.45 -29.86
N GLU A 67 2.53 -15.44 -29.11
CA GLU A 67 1.46 -15.24 -28.12
C GLU A 67 1.90 -14.31 -27.01
N VAL A 68 3.12 -14.48 -26.49
CA VAL A 68 3.67 -13.61 -25.44
C VAL A 68 3.80 -12.18 -25.91
N MET A 69 4.15 -11.97 -27.19
CA MET A 69 4.22 -10.64 -27.79
C MET A 69 2.84 -9.97 -27.97
N ALA A 70 1.78 -10.76 -28.12
CA ALA A 70 0.40 -10.29 -28.19
C ALA A 70 -0.19 -9.93 -26.82
N LEU A 71 0.47 -10.32 -25.71
CA LEU A 71 0.01 -9.99 -24.37
C LEU A 71 0.08 -8.48 -24.07
N PRO A 72 -0.73 -8.00 -23.12
CA PRO A 72 -0.73 -6.60 -22.73
C PRO A 72 0.68 -6.09 -22.37
N PRO A 73 1.07 -4.91 -22.87
CA PRO A 73 2.31 -4.27 -22.43
C PRO A 73 2.20 -3.91 -20.95
N PHE A 74 3.30 -4.06 -20.22
CA PHE A 74 3.36 -3.66 -18.83
C PHE A 74 3.39 -2.12 -18.72
N LYS A 75 2.44 -1.56 -17.97
CA LYS A 75 2.36 -0.13 -17.66
C LYS A 75 2.65 0.10 -16.18
N ARG A 76 3.78 0.75 -15.86
CA ARG A 76 4.22 0.92 -14.46
C ARG A 76 3.24 1.74 -13.60
N ASP A 77 2.51 2.67 -14.22
CA ASP A 77 1.56 3.57 -13.54
C ASP A 77 0.32 2.84 -13.00
N ASP A 78 0.05 1.63 -13.48
CA ASP A 78 -1.07 0.81 -13.02
C ASP A 78 -0.75 0.01 -11.77
N TYR A 79 0.48 0.10 -11.26
CA TYR A 79 0.96 -0.69 -10.13
C TYR A 79 1.65 0.18 -9.09
N VAL A 80 1.63 -0.28 -7.85
CA VAL A 80 2.35 0.30 -6.70
C VAL A 80 3.32 -0.74 -6.14
N THR A 81 4.41 -0.27 -5.55
CA THR A 81 5.31 -1.19 -4.82
C THR A 81 4.73 -1.52 -3.45
N THR A 82 5.13 -2.65 -2.89
CA THR A 82 4.83 -3.00 -1.50
C THR A 82 5.40 -2.00 -0.49
N HIS A 83 6.44 -1.22 -0.86
CA HIS A 83 6.97 -0.14 -0.03
C HIS A 83 6.13 1.14 -0.06
N GLU A 84 5.35 1.35 -1.12
CA GLU A 84 4.47 2.53 -1.27
C GLU A 84 3.09 2.32 -0.65
N VAL A 85 2.67 1.06 -0.53
CA VAL A 85 1.39 0.66 0.07
C VAL A 85 1.64 -0.48 1.06
N GLU A 86 1.59 -0.15 2.35
CA GLU A 86 1.61 -1.15 3.42
C GLU A 86 0.33 -2.00 3.33
N ILE A 87 0.46 -3.21 2.78
CA ILE A 87 -0.60 -4.21 2.81
C ILE A 87 -0.30 -5.17 3.96
N PRO A 88 -1.14 -5.21 5.02
CA PRO A 88 -0.92 -6.06 6.17
C PRO A 88 -0.71 -7.52 5.75
N HIS A 89 0.31 -8.17 6.30
CA HIS A 89 0.63 -9.59 6.07
C HIS A 89 1.00 -9.98 4.65
N LEU A 90 1.14 -9.03 3.71
CA LEU A 90 1.57 -9.37 2.36
C LEU A 90 3.03 -9.85 2.35
N GLU A 91 3.89 -9.19 3.14
CA GLU A 91 5.31 -9.51 3.27
C GLU A 91 5.58 -10.92 3.82
N ASP A 92 4.68 -11.45 4.65
CA ASP A 92 4.80 -12.78 5.25
C ASP A 92 4.76 -13.91 4.20
N HIS A 93 4.19 -13.62 3.02
CA HIS A 93 4.05 -14.56 1.90
C HIS A 93 5.04 -14.26 0.74
N ILE A 94 5.85 -13.21 0.86
CA ILE A 94 6.84 -12.84 -0.16
C ILE A 94 8.15 -13.59 0.10
N HIS A 95 8.43 -14.58 -0.75
CA HIS A 95 9.74 -15.24 -0.80
C HIS A 95 10.52 -14.83 -2.07
N VAL A 96 10.27 -13.62 -2.58
CA VAL A 96 10.95 -13.09 -3.76
C VAL A 96 12.15 -12.24 -3.31
N THR A 97 13.31 -12.87 -3.21
CA THR A 97 14.60 -12.21 -3.00
C THR A 97 15.18 -11.67 -4.32
N PRO A 98 15.84 -10.51 -4.32
CA PRO A 98 15.29 -9.17 -4.13
C PRO A 98 14.86 -8.54 -5.47
N GLY A 99 13.67 -7.96 -5.51
CA GLY A 99 13.29 -6.98 -6.51
C GLY A 99 11.82 -6.62 -6.46
N GLU A 100 11.42 -5.69 -7.33
CA GLU A 100 10.14 -4.98 -7.20
C GLU A 100 8.94 -5.93 -7.29
N VAL A 101 8.33 -6.19 -6.13
CA VAL A 101 7.00 -6.77 -6.02
C VAL A 101 5.99 -5.67 -6.26
N LEU A 102 5.12 -5.89 -7.24
CA LEU A 102 4.11 -4.96 -7.67
C LEU A 102 2.73 -5.45 -7.27
N VAL A 103 1.89 -4.51 -6.85
CA VAL A 103 0.49 -4.75 -6.55
C VAL A 103 -0.35 -3.84 -7.46
N PRO A 104 -1.43 -4.33 -8.08
CA PRO A 104 -2.30 -3.50 -8.89
C PRO A 104 -2.83 -2.31 -8.09
N PHE A 105 -2.69 -1.11 -8.65
CA PHE A 105 -3.18 0.10 -8.02
C PHE A 105 -4.71 0.18 -8.18
N PRO A 106 -5.49 0.23 -7.09
CA PRO A 106 -6.95 0.20 -7.18
C PRO A 106 -7.49 1.34 -8.05
N GLU A 107 -8.31 1.01 -9.06
CA GLU A 107 -8.84 2.01 -10.00
C GLU A 107 -9.63 3.12 -9.29
N LEU A 108 -10.34 2.75 -8.22
CA LEU A 108 -11.09 3.69 -7.39
C LEU A 108 -10.20 4.73 -6.71
N GLU A 109 -8.91 4.43 -6.49
CA GLU A 109 -7.95 5.35 -5.88
C GLU A 109 -7.20 6.22 -6.90
N LYS A 110 -7.14 5.81 -8.18
CA LYS A 110 -6.39 6.53 -9.24
C LYS A 110 -6.77 8.01 -9.38
N ASN A 111 -8.04 8.34 -9.16
CA ASN A 111 -8.57 9.70 -9.32
C ASN A 111 -8.87 10.42 -7.99
N VAL A 112 -8.48 9.85 -6.85
CA VAL A 112 -8.79 10.41 -5.53
C VAL A 112 -7.71 11.41 -5.13
N LYS A 113 -7.93 12.70 -5.45
CA LYS A 113 -7.08 13.83 -4.99
C LYS A 113 -6.87 13.88 -3.47
N ARG A 114 -7.74 13.22 -2.67
CA ARG A 114 -7.72 13.24 -1.20
C ARG A 114 -6.52 12.53 -0.56
N ARG A 115 -5.86 11.57 -1.23
CA ARG A 115 -4.75 10.82 -0.61
C ARG A 115 -3.56 11.74 -0.30
N THR A 116 -3.24 12.67 -1.21
CA THR A 116 -2.21 13.70 -0.99
C THR A 116 -2.63 14.71 0.08
N PHE A 117 -3.92 15.04 0.19
CA PHE A 117 -4.40 15.98 1.20
C PHE A 117 -4.13 15.48 2.62
N PHE A 118 -4.51 14.24 2.95
CA PHE A 118 -4.29 13.69 4.29
C PHE A 118 -2.80 13.43 4.57
N ALA A 119 -2.04 12.93 3.60
CA ALA A 119 -0.59 12.76 3.76
C ALA A 119 0.12 14.10 4.02
N ASN A 120 -0.20 15.14 3.26
CA ASN A 120 0.35 16.47 3.46
C ASN A 120 -0.12 17.09 4.79
N LEU A 121 -1.38 16.88 5.17
CA LEU A 121 -1.91 17.33 6.45
C LEU A 121 -1.17 16.72 7.64
N THR A 122 -0.87 15.41 7.61
CA THR A 122 -0.09 14.73 8.65
C THR A 122 1.33 15.28 8.75
N HIS A 123 1.99 15.54 7.61
CA HIS A 123 3.32 16.18 7.60
C HIS A 123 3.28 17.58 8.21
N VAL A 124 2.26 18.37 7.89
CA VAL A 124 2.06 19.72 8.45
C VAL A 124 1.79 19.65 9.95
N ILE A 125 0.93 18.74 10.42
CA ILE A 125 0.67 18.54 11.86
C ILE A 125 1.94 18.08 12.58
N GLY A 126 2.70 17.14 12.02
CA GLY A 126 3.98 16.69 12.57
C GLY A 126 5.00 17.81 12.68
N LEU A 127 5.09 18.69 11.67
CA LEU A 127 5.90 19.91 11.73
C LEU A 127 5.47 20.81 12.89
N PHE A 128 4.17 21.03 13.08
CA PHE A 128 3.65 21.83 14.19
C PHE A 128 3.90 21.18 15.55
N ILE A 129 3.73 19.86 15.70
CA ILE A 129 4.03 19.14 16.95
C ILE A 129 5.54 19.22 17.27
N GLY A 130 6.40 19.16 16.25
CA GLY A 130 7.86 19.27 16.38
C GLY A 130 8.36 20.68 16.69
N LEU A 131 7.53 21.72 16.57
CA LEU A 131 7.90 23.07 17.00
C LEU A 131 7.88 23.15 18.53
N PRO A 132 8.97 23.61 19.19
CA PRO A 132 9.07 23.65 20.65
C PRO A 132 8.04 24.55 21.33
N LEU A 133 7.34 25.40 20.55
CA LEU A 133 6.27 26.28 21.03
C LEU A 133 4.85 25.71 20.91
N ALA A 134 4.60 24.66 20.13
CA ALA A 134 3.22 24.19 19.93
C ALA A 134 2.61 23.62 21.23
N PHE A 135 3.37 22.82 21.96
CA PHE A 135 2.94 22.28 23.25
C PHE A 135 2.69 23.37 24.32
N PRO A 136 3.60 24.33 24.58
CA PRO A 136 3.33 25.39 25.57
C PRO A 136 2.21 26.35 25.15
N VAL A 137 2.03 26.66 23.85
CA VAL A 137 0.91 27.48 23.37
C VAL A 137 -0.42 26.74 23.53
N LEU A 138 -0.48 25.46 23.15
CA LEU A 138 -1.67 24.63 23.35
C LEU A 138 -2.01 24.52 24.85
N LYS A 139 -1.01 24.30 25.70
CA LYS A 139 -1.18 24.26 27.17
C LYS A 139 -1.69 25.60 27.72
N TYR A 140 -1.21 26.73 27.21
CA TYR A 140 -1.71 28.06 27.59
C TYR A 140 -3.18 28.26 27.19
N LEU A 141 -3.56 27.88 25.97
CA LEU A 141 -4.93 27.98 25.46
C LEU A 141 -5.90 27.04 26.19
N MET A 142 -5.45 25.84 26.58
CA MET A 142 -6.26 24.86 27.33
C MET A 142 -6.36 25.17 28.83
N LYS A 143 -5.57 26.10 29.36
CA LYS A 143 -5.57 26.50 30.78
C LYS A 143 -6.98 26.73 31.39
N PRO A 144 -7.94 27.40 30.73
CA PRO A 144 -9.30 27.55 31.26
C PRO A 144 -10.09 26.24 31.40
N MET A 145 -9.75 25.16 30.69
CA MET A 145 -10.39 23.85 30.86
C MET A 145 -9.90 23.10 32.11
N TYR A 146 -8.74 23.48 32.66
CA TYR A 146 -8.17 22.92 33.88
C TYR A 146 -8.43 23.80 35.11
N ALA A 147 -9.06 24.96 34.94
CA ALA A 147 -9.60 25.70 36.07
C ALA A 147 -10.76 24.86 36.65
N PRO A 148 -10.84 24.67 37.98
CA PRO A 148 -12.02 24.05 38.56
C PRO A 148 -13.24 24.86 38.10
N PHE A 149 -14.20 24.18 37.47
CA PHE A 149 -15.45 24.82 37.06
C PHE A 149 -16.02 25.58 38.26
N ASP A 150 -16.36 26.86 38.06
CA ASP A 150 -17.09 27.64 39.07
C ASP A 150 -18.50 27.04 39.19
N ASN A 151 -18.61 26.03 40.05
CA ASN A 151 -19.85 25.33 40.34
C ASN A 151 -20.73 26.13 41.34
N GLY A 152 -20.45 27.42 41.55
CA GLY A 152 -21.27 28.29 42.40
C GLY A 152 -22.74 28.32 41.98
N TRP A 153 -23.02 28.23 40.68
CA TRP A 153 -24.39 28.21 40.13
C TRP A 153 -25.19 26.95 40.52
N LEU A 154 -24.52 25.82 40.81
CA LEU A 154 -25.17 24.57 41.22
C LEU A 154 -25.79 24.68 42.63
N LYS A 155 -25.28 25.59 43.48
CA LYS A 155 -25.78 25.83 44.85
C LYS A 155 -26.98 26.77 44.93
N ILE A 156 -27.28 27.53 43.88
CA ILE A 156 -28.41 28.48 43.85
C ILE A 156 -29.76 27.73 43.84
N GLY A 157 -29.78 26.47 43.40
CA GLY A 157 -31.02 25.71 43.21
C GLY A 157 -31.59 24.99 44.44
N ASN A 158 -30.90 24.89 45.59
CA ASN A 158 -31.32 23.89 46.59
C ASN A 158 -31.16 24.24 48.09
N VAL A 159 -31.41 25.48 48.51
CA VAL A 159 -31.41 25.85 49.95
C VAL A 159 -32.68 26.54 50.46
N GLY A 160 -33.75 26.63 49.65
CA GLY A 160 -34.95 27.38 50.02
C GLY A 160 -36.26 26.58 50.21
N LYS A 161 -36.30 25.27 49.94
CA LYS A 161 -37.59 24.53 49.81
C LYS A 161 -37.75 23.25 50.63
N ILE A 162 -36.93 22.99 51.64
CA ILE A 162 -37.22 21.93 52.61
C ILE A 162 -37.37 22.57 53.99
N LYS A 163 -38.57 23.08 54.28
CA LYS A 163 -39.09 23.04 55.65
C LYS A 163 -39.49 21.59 55.87
N ALA A 164 -38.75 20.88 56.70
CA ALA A 164 -39.28 19.73 57.41
C ALA A 164 -39.75 20.29 58.76
N ASP A 165 -41.05 20.21 58.98
CA ASP A 165 -41.65 20.43 60.30
C ASP A 165 -41.09 19.39 61.28
N ASP A 166 -40.67 19.87 62.46
CA ASP A 166 -40.96 19.29 63.77
C ASP A 166 -40.92 20.43 64.80
#